data_AF-E8UA89-F1
#
_entry.id   AF-E8UA89-F1
#
_cell.length_a   1.000
_cell.length_b   1.000
_cell.length_c   1.000
_cell.angle_alpha   90.00
_cell.angle_beta   90.00
_cell.angle_gamma   90.00
#
_symmetry.space_group_name_H-M   'P 1'
#
loop_
_entity.id
_entity.type
_entity.pdbx_description
1 polymer ?
#
loop_
_entity_poly.entity_id
_entity_poly.type
_entity_poly.pdbx_seq_one_letter_code
_entity_poly.pdbx_strand_id
1 'polypeptide(L)'
;MAGFQRIFLSLIGGASTALIAYGVAFSRGWPMGMVEVNGVRKYGFKLHGDADLAARLIPLELLIGLLVAWLIWRAFTRRAATTPRADAEERMVYRYAMRKGGRFTLRDLEVGSPLGAGARAAVQRLEAQGRVVRDGDDYRLA
;
A
#
# COMPACT_ATOMS: atom_id res chain seq x y z
N MET A 1 -10.29 -10.40 -11.70
CA MET A 1 -10.62 -10.33 -10.25
C MET A 1 -9.91 -9.21 -9.47
N ALA A 2 -8.80 -8.62 -9.94
CA ALA A 2 -8.06 -7.58 -9.20
C ALA A 2 -8.83 -6.26 -8.92
N GLY A 3 -9.87 -5.95 -9.70
CA GLY A 3 -10.69 -4.74 -9.49
C GLY A 3 -11.59 -4.81 -8.24
N PHE A 4 -12.20 -5.97 -8.00
CA PHE A 4 -13.13 -6.18 -6.88
C PHE A 4 -12.44 -6.03 -5.52
N GLN A 5 -11.25 -6.62 -5.36
CA GLN A 5 -10.46 -6.53 -4.13
C GLN A 5 -10.09 -5.08 -3.79
N ARG A 6 -9.80 -4.24 -4.79
CA ARG A 6 -9.45 -2.82 -4.58
C ARG A 6 -10.64 -2.01 -4.09
N ILE A 7 -11.80 -2.20 -4.71
CA ILE A 7 -13.05 -1.53 -4.32
C ILE A 7 -13.40 -1.94 -2.89
N PHE A 8 -13.36 -3.23 -2.59
CA PHE A 8 -13.67 -3.76 -1.27
C PHE A 8 -12.76 -3.21 -0.17
N LEU A 9 -11.44 -3.19 -0.39
CA LEU A 9 -10.49 -2.63 0.57
C LEU A 9 -10.66 -1.12 0.77
N SER A 10 -10.95 -0.37 -0.30
CA SER A 10 -11.22 1.07 -0.19
C SER A 10 -12.50 1.38 0.60
N LEU A 11 -13.54 0.57 0.43
CA LEU A 11 -14.80 0.71 1.17
C LEU A 11 -14.60 0.42 2.66
N ILE A 12 -13.88 -0.66 3.00
CA ILE A 12 -13.58 -1.00 4.40
C ILE A 12 -12.75 0.12 5.05
N GLY A 13 -11.74 0.64 4.37
CA GLY A 13 -10.91 1.73 4.90
C GLY A 13 -11.72 3.02 5.12
N GLY A 14 -12.59 3.37 4.17
CA GLY A 14 -13.47 4.53 4.29
C GLY A 14 -14.49 4.37 5.43
N ALA A 15 -15.16 3.22 5.51
CA ALA A 15 -16.13 2.91 6.57
C ALA A 15 -15.48 2.89 7.95
N SER A 16 -14.30 2.30 8.09
CA SER A 16 -13.55 2.28 9.36
C SER A 16 -13.20 3.70 9.81
N THR A 17 -12.79 4.56 8.88
CA THR A 17 -12.42 5.95 9.19
C THR A 17 -13.64 6.77 9.61
N ALA A 18 -14.78 6.59 8.94
CA ALA A 18 -16.04 7.23 9.34
C ALA A 18 -16.46 6.82 10.75
N LEU A 19 -16.35 5.53 11.08
CA LEU A 19 -16.70 5.00 12.40
C LEU A 19 -15.78 5.53 13.52
N ILE A 20 -14.48 5.69 13.23
CA ILE A 20 -13.53 6.31 14.15
C ILE A 20 -13.85 7.79 14.36
N ALA A 21 -14.17 8.52 13.27
CA ALA A 21 -14.56 9.92 13.35
C ALA A 21 -15.83 10.12 14.20
N TYR A 22 -16.84 9.25 14.01
CA TYR A 22 -18.03 9.18 14.86
C TYR A 22 -17.68 8.93 16.33
N GLY A 23 -16.81 7.96 16.61
CA GLY A 23 -16.35 7.69 17.97
C GLY A 23 -15.68 8.90 18.61
N VAL A 24 -14.88 9.66 17.87
CA VAL A 24 -14.22 10.89 18.36
C VAL A 24 -15.23 12.02 18.58
N ALA A 25 -16.20 12.20 17.69
CA ALA A 25 -17.26 13.19 17.82
C ALA A 25 -18.15 12.89 19.03
N PHE A 26 -18.57 11.63 19.18
CA PHE A 26 -19.37 11.14 20.28
C PHE A 26 -18.64 11.22 21.63
N SER A 27 -17.33 10.94 21.66
CA SER A 27 -16.53 10.94 22.89
C SER A 27 -16.04 12.31 23.33
N ARG A 28 -16.28 13.39 22.56
CA ARG A 28 -15.91 14.77 22.91
C ARG A 28 -16.74 15.40 24.03
N GLY A 29 -17.37 14.58 24.88
CA GLY A 29 -17.67 14.98 26.25
C GLY A 29 -16.36 15.22 27.00
N TRP A 30 -16.14 16.45 27.47
CA TRP A 30 -14.92 16.94 28.14
C TRP A 30 -14.17 15.88 28.97
N PRO A 31 -12.87 15.62 28.74
CA PRO A 31 -12.16 14.51 29.39
C PRO A 31 -11.80 14.73 30.88
N MET A 32 -12.19 15.84 31.50
CA MET A 32 -11.86 16.14 32.89
C MET A 32 -13.00 16.88 33.56
N GLY A 33 -13.67 16.22 34.51
CA GLY A 33 -14.68 16.84 35.35
C GLY A 33 -14.67 16.22 36.75
N MET A 34 -15.22 16.94 37.71
CA MET A 34 -15.50 16.37 39.02
C MET A 34 -16.64 15.36 38.88
N VAL A 35 -16.35 14.09 39.17
CA VAL A 35 -17.34 13.02 39.23
C VAL A 35 -17.57 12.70 40.70
N GLU A 36 -18.82 12.74 41.13
CA GLU A 36 -19.20 12.34 42.49
C GLU A 36 -19.34 10.82 42.54
N VAL A 37 -18.49 10.18 43.33
CA VAL A 37 -18.52 8.73 43.56
C VAL A 37 -18.63 8.52 45.06
N ASN A 38 -19.74 7.94 45.52
CA ASN A 38 -20.04 7.72 46.94
C ASN A 38 -19.94 9.01 47.79
N GLY A 39 -20.48 10.13 47.29
CA GLY A 39 -20.44 11.43 47.99
C GLY A 39 -19.09 12.15 47.97
N VAL A 40 -18.06 11.57 47.33
CA VAL A 40 -16.73 12.18 47.20
C VAL A 40 -16.51 12.62 45.76
N ARG A 41 -16.25 13.91 45.55
CA ARG A 41 -15.87 14.45 44.23
C ARG A 41 -14.45 14.03 43.89
N LYS A 42 -14.29 13.24 42.84
CA LYS A 42 -12.99 12.83 42.29
C LYS A 42 -12.81 13.41 40.90
N TYR A 43 -11.58 13.77 40.56
CA TYR A 43 -11.24 13.97 39.14
C TYR A 43 -11.38 12.64 38.43
N GLY A 44 -12.32 12.59 37.48
CA GLY A 44 -12.67 11.36 36.79
C GLY A 44 -13.09 11.64 35.35
N PHE A 45 -12.95 10.62 34.53
CA PHE A 45 -13.40 10.68 33.14
C PHE A 45 -14.93 10.54 33.12
N LYS A 46 -15.64 11.63 32.82
CA LYS A 46 -17.10 11.58 32.62
C LYS A 46 -17.39 11.66 31.13
N LEU A 47 -17.54 10.52 30.48
CA LEU A 47 -18.07 10.48 29.11
C LEU A 47 -19.54 10.92 29.14
N HIS A 48 -19.78 12.20 28.92
CA HIS A 48 -21.11 12.67 28.50
C HIS A 48 -21.10 12.67 26.98
N GLY A 49 -21.59 11.58 26.38
CA GLY A 49 -21.71 11.50 24.93
C GLY A 49 -22.80 12.47 24.44
N ASP A 50 -22.44 13.36 23.53
CA ASP A 50 -23.40 14.27 22.89
C ASP A 50 -23.91 13.62 21.59
N ALA A 51 -25.01 12.88 21.72
CA ALA A 51 -25.62 12.16 20.61
C ALA A 51 -26.20 13.11 19.54
N ASP A 52 -26.64 14.30 19.92
CA ASP A 52 -27.19 15.30 18.99
C ASP A 52 -26.08 15.91 18.14
N LEU A 53 -24.93 16.22 18.75
CA LEU A 53 -23.75 16.67 18.02
C LEU A 53 -23.24 15.59 17.06
N ALA A 54 -23.15 14.34 17.53
CA ALA A 54 -22.73 13.21 16.70
C ALA A 54 -23.69 12.98 15.52
N ALA A 55 -25.01 13.06 15.75
CA ALA A 55 -26.01 12.95 14.68
C ALA A 55 -25.88 14.05 13.63
N ARG A 56 -25.56 15.28 14.04
CA ARG A 56 -25.32 16.40 13.11
C ARG A 56 -24.02 16.25 12.30
N LEU A 57 -23.06 15.46 12.79
CA LEU A 57 -21.78 15.23 12.14
C LEU A 57 -21.77 14.03 11.18
N ILE A 58 -22.82 13.22 11.17
CA ILE A 58 -22.98 12.09 10.22
C ILE A 58 -22.67 12.49 8.77
N PRO A 59 -23.17 13.61 8.21
CA PRO A 59 -22.85 13.99 6.83
C PRO A 59 -21.36 14.27 6.62
N LEU A 60 -20.71 14.88 7.60
CA LEU A 60 -19.28 15.20 7.55
C LEU A 60 -18.43 13.93 7.65
N GLU A 61 -18.81 12.98 8.50
CA GLU A 61 -18.13 11.69 8.65
C GLU A 61 -18.23 10.84 7.39
N LEU A 62 -19.39 10.84 6.73
CA LEU A 62 -19.57 10.20 5.43
C LEU A 62 -18.68 10.84 4.36
N LEU A 63 -18.56 12.18 4.35
CA LEU A 63 -17.65 12.89 3.44
C LEU A 63 -16.19 12.53 3.71
N ILE A 64 -15.77 12.44 4.97
CA ILE A 64 -14.42 12.03 5.35
C ILE A 64 -14.17 10.58 4.93
N GLY A 65 -15.09 9.66 5.21
CA GLY A 65 -15.00 8.27 4.80
C GLY A 65 -14.91 8.10 3.28
N LEU A 66 -15.72 8.86 2.53
CA LEU A 66 -15.71 8.88 1.06
C LEU A 66 -14.39 9.45 0.53
N LEU A 67 -13.90 10.55 1.10
CA LEU A 67 -12.61 11.15 0.74
C LEU A 67 -11.47 10.16 0.95
N VAL A 68 -11.45 9.46 2.09
CA VAL A 68 -10.42 8.47 2.39
C VAL A 68 -10.53 7.25 1.47
N ALA A 69 -11.74 6.74 1.21
CA ALA A 69 -11.95 5.68 0.23
C ALA A 69 -11.43 6.08 -1.15
N TRP A 70 -11.72 7.31 -1.59
CA TRP A 70 -11.23 7.87 -2.85
C TRP A 70 -9.70 7.99 -2.86
N LEU A 71 -9.08 8.46 -1.78
CA LEU A 71 -7.61 8.58 -1.67
C LEU A 71 -6.93 7.20 -1.71
N ILE A 72 -7.47 6.21 -0.99
CA ILE A 72 -6.97 4.82 -1.02
C ILE A 72 -7.08 4.26 -2.44
N TRP A 73 -8.25 4.38 -3.05
CA TRP A 73 -8.47 3.93 -4.42
C TRP A 73 -7.49 4.61 -5.39
N ARG A 74 -7.35 5.94 -5.31
CA ARG A 74 -6.40 6.73 -6.12
C ARG A 74 -4.96 6.26 -5.92
N ALA A 75 -4.54 5.99 -4.69
CA ALA A 75 -3.19 5.50 -4.39
C ALA A 75 -2.93 4.11 -4.98
N PHE A 76 -3.91 3.20 -4.90
CA PHE A 76 -3.82 1.87 -5.52
C PHE A 76 -3.85 1.94 -7.05
N THR A 77 -4.65 2.82 -7.63
CA THR A 77 -4.71 3.02 -9.09
C THR A 77 -3.39 3.59 -9.61
N ARG A 78 -2.79 4.56 -8.89
CA ARG A 78 -1.44 5.06 -9.20
C ARG A 78 -0.38 3.97 -9.08
N ARG A 79 -0.43 3.14 -8.04
CA ARG A 79 0.50 2.00 -7.86
C ARG A 79 0.33 0.90 -8.90
N ALA A 80 -0.88 0.70 -9.41
CA ALA A 80 -1.14 -0.25 -10.49
C ALA A 80 -0.65 0.25 -11.85
N ALA A 81 -0.55 1.57 -12.02
CA ALA A 81 0.04 2.20 -13.19
C ALA A 81 1.58 2.27 -13.13
N THR A 82 2.18 2.11 -11.94
CA THR A 82 3.61 1.83 -11.83
C THR A 82 3.86 0.42 -12.35
N THR A 83 4.48 0.35 -13.52
CA THR A 83 4.84 -0.85 -14.28
C THR A 83 5.32 -1.97 -13.35
N PRO A 84 4.87 -3.22 -13.52
CA PRO A 84 5.27 -4.29 -12.62
C PRO A 84 6.77 -4.50 -12.74
N ARG A 85 7.48 -4.40 -11.60
CA ARG A 85 8.71 -5.16 -11.31
C ARG A 85 9.85 -5.08 -12.33
N ALA A 86 9.91 -4.14 -13.27
CA ALA A 86 11.07 -4.01 -14.17
C ALA A 86 12.38 -3.94 -13.36
N ASP A 87 12.41 -3.11 -12.31
CA ASP A 87 13.54 -3.02 -11.38
C ASP A 87 13.81 -4.33 -10.61
N ALA A 88 12.77 -5.10 -10.28
CA ALA A 88 12.92 -6.35 -9.54
C ALA A 88 13.44 -7.48 -10.44
N GLU A 89 12.97 -7.51 -11.68
CA GLU A 89 13.42 -8.43 -12.72
C GLU A 89 14.87 -8.13 -13.10
N GLU A 90 15.21 -6.86 -13.32
CA GLU A 90 16.58 -6.40 -13.55
C GLU A 90 17.49 -6.77 -12.37
N ARG A 91 17.06 -6.54 -11.12
CA ARG A 91 17.81 -6.97 -9.92
C ARG A 91 17.97 -8.48 -9.81
N MET A 92 17.08 -9.28 -10.39
CA MET A 92 17.22 -10.74 -10.43
C MET A 92 18.25 -11.16 -11.49
N VAL A 93 18.24 -10.52 -12.67
CA VAL A 93 19.27 -10.72 -13.71
C VAL A 93 20.65 -10.36 -13.16
N TYR A 94 20.79 -9.20 -12.51
CA TYR A 94 22.06 -8.78 -11.88
C TYR A 94 22.54 -9.78 -10.83
N ARG A 95 21.64 -10.22 -9.92
CA ARG A 95 22.01 -11.21 -8.89
C ARG A 95 22.41 -12.55 -9.50
N TYR A 96 21.76 -12.97 -10.57
CA TYR A 96 22.12 -14.18 -11.29
C TYR A 96 23.48 -14.04 -11.98
N ALA A 97 23.68 -12.96 -12.74
CA ALA A 97 24.93 -12.66 -13.43
C ALA A 97 26.12 -12.59 -12.46
N MET A 98 25.95 -11.93 -11.30
CA MET A 98 26.97 -11.88 -10.24
C MET A 98 27.34 -13.26 -9.69
N ARG A 99 26.37 -14.19 -9.55
CA ARG A 99 26.65 -15.58 -9.13
C ARG A 99 27.42 -16.37 -10.18
N LYS A 100 27.30 -16.01 -11.46
CA LYS A 100 27.95 -16.68 -12.60
C LYS A 100 29.24 -15.98 -13.07
N GLY A 101 29.72 -14.97 -12.35
CA GLY A 101 30.94 -14.25 -12.69
C GLY A 101 30.79 -13.21 -13.82
N GLY A 102 29.57 -12.69 -14.01
CA GLY A 102 29.28 -11.58 -14.92
C GLY A 102 28.95 -11.99 -16.36
N ARG A 103 28.99 -13.28 -16.70
CA ARG A 103 28.56 -13.83 -17.99
C ARG A 103 27.41 -14.83 -17.80
N PHE A 104 26.42 -14.80 -18.69
CA PHE A 104 25.31 -15.75 -18.67
C PHE A 104 24.68 -15.91 -20.05
N THR A 105 24.16 -17.08 -20.36
CA THR A 105 23.29 -17.28 -21.53
C THR A 105 21.84 -16.95 -21.17
N LEU A 106 21.04 -16.57 -22.17
CA LEU A 106 19.59 -16.37 -21.96
C LEU A 106 18.92 -17.68 -21.50
N ARG A 107 19.34 -18.82 -22.04
CA ARG A 107 18.77 -20.14 -21.72
C ARG A 107 19.05 -20.54 -20.27
N ASP A 108 20.27 -20.29 -19.78
CA ASP A 108 20.63 -20.58 -18.39
C ASP A 108 19.94 -19.63 -17.41
N LEU A 109 19.63 -18.41 -17.83
CA LEU A 109 18.86 -17.45 -17.05
C LEU A 109 17.38 -17.88 -16.97
N GLU A 110 16.77 -18.35 -18.07
CA GLU A 110 15.38 -18.82 -18.08
C GLU A 110 15.17 -20.06 -17.21
N VAL A 111 16.13 -20.99 -17.21
CA VAL A 111 16.07 -22.24 -16.44
C VAL A 111 16.52 -22.03 -14.98
N GLY A 112 17.54 -21.21 -14.77
CA GLY A 112 18.18 -21.03 -13.46
C GLY A 112 17.65 -19.88 -12.62
N SER A 113 16.79 -19.01 -13.17
CA SER A 113 16.19 -17.89 -12.47
C SER A 113 14.68 -18.07 -12.31
N PRO A 114 14.09 -17.63 -11.18
CA PRO A 114 12.63 -17.58 -11.01
C PRO A 114 11.90 -16.64 -12.00
N LEU A 115 12.64 -15.99 -12.92
CA LEU A 115 12.11 -15.13 -13.97
C LEU A 115 11.36 -15.89 -15.08
N GLY A 116 11.72 -17.15 -15.36
CA GLY A 116 11.12 -17.95 -16.43
C GLY A 116 10.94 -17.17 -17.73
N ALA A 117 9.71 -17.09 -18.25
CA ALA A 117 9.36 -16.39 -19.49
C ALA A 117 9.61 -14.87 -19.47
N GLY A 118 9.75 -14.24 -18.30
CA GLY A 118 10.05 -12.80 -18.16
C GLY A 118 11.54 -12.46 -18.34
N ALA A 119 12.43 -13.45 -18.31
CA ALA A 119 13.87 -13.24 -18.39
C ALA A 119 14.29 -12.52 -19.69
N ARG A 120 13.69 -12.91 -20.82
CA ARG A 120 14.00 -12.32 -22.13
C ARG A 120 13.66 -10.83 -22.20
N ALA A 121 12.49 -10.44 -21.69
CA ALA A 121 12.08 -9.04 -21.64
C ALA A 121 12.99 -8.21 -20.71
N ALA A 122 13.44 -8.79 -19.60
CA ALA A 122 14.37 -8.13 -18.67
C ALA A 122 15.76 -7.92 -19.28
N VAL A 123 16.30 -8.93 -19.99
CA VAL A 123 17.59 -8.82 -20.68
C VAL A 123 17.52 -7.80 -21.82
N GLN A 124 16.48 -7.80 -22.64
CA GLN A 124 16.30 -6.82 -23.72
C GLN A 124 16.27 -5.37 -23.19
N ARG A 125 15.66 -5.13 -22.03
CA ARG A 125 15.68 -3.80 -21.40
C ARG A 125 17.08 -3.41 -20.91
N LEU A 126 17.81 -4.34 -20.30
CA LEU A 126 19.18 -4.09 -19.85
C LEU A 126 20.15 -3.87 -21.01
N GLU A 127 19.96 -4.57 -22.12
CA GLU A 127 20.69 -4.36 -23.37
C GLU A 127 20.38 -2.98 -23.96
N ALA A 128 19.10 -2.59 -24.03
CA ALA A 128 18.68 -1.26 -24.49
C ALA A 128 19.23 -0.12 -23.62
N GLN A 129 19.47 -0.38 -22.34
CA GLN A 129 20.10 0.58 -21.41
C GLN A 129 21.63 0.56 -21.45
N GLY A 130 22.26 -0.30 -22.25
CA GLY A 130 23.72 -0.45 -22.33
C GLY A 130 24.36 -1.07 -21.08
N ARG A 131 23.57 -1.70 -20.21
CA ARG A 131 24.03 -2.31 -18.95
C ARG A 131 24.46 -3.77 -19.13
N VAL A 132 23.97 -4.40 -20.18
CA VAL A 132 24.35 -5.74 -20.60
C VAL A 132 24.78 -5.65 -22.05
N VAL A 133 25.95 -6.20 -22.37
CA VAL A 133 26.47 -6.29 -23.74
C VAL A 133 26.31 -7.73 -24.20
N ARG A 134 25.78 -7.88 -25.41
CA ARG A 134 25.70 -9.18 -26.07
C ARG A 134 27.08 -9.53 -26.64
N ASP A 135 27.61 -10.67 -26.21
CA ASP A 135 28.90 -11.24 -26.60
C ASP A 135 28.62 -12.57 -27.32
N GLY A 136 28.15 -12.48 -28.57
CA GLY A 136 27.69 -13.64 -29.35
C GLY A 136 26.38 -14.24 -28.82
N ASP A 137 26.46 -15.47 -28.32
CA ASP A 137 25.35 -16.20 -27.67
C ASP A 137 25.25 -15.94 -26.16
N ASP A 138 26.28 -15.31 -25.59
CA ASP A 138 26.36 -14.94 -24.18
C ASP A 138 25.99 -13.47 -23.97
N TYR A 139 25.59 -13.16 -22.74
CA TYR A 139 25.41 -11.81 -22.24
C TYR A 139 26.44 -11.54 -21.15
N ARG A 140 27.08 -10.38 -21.22
CA ARG A 140 28.00 -9.89 -20.18
C ARG A 140 27.47 -8.60 -19.57
N LEU A 141 27.66 -8.44 -18.27
CA LEU A 141 27.50 -7.12 -17.65
C LEU A 141 28.54 -6.14 -18.22
N ALA A 142 28.09 -4.95 -18.60
CA ALA A 142 28.95 -3.86 -19.08
C ALA A 142 29.85 -3.31 -17.97
#